data_AF-A0A367KZ46-F1
#
_entry.id   AF-A0A367KZ46-F1
#
_cell.length_a   1.000
_cell.length_b   1.000
_cell.length_c   1.000
_cell.angle_alpha   90.00
_cell.angle_beta   90.00
_cell.angle_gamma   90.00
#
_symmetry.space_group_name_H-M   'P 1'
#
loop_
_entity.id
_entity.type
_entity.pdbx_description
1 polymer ?
#
loop_
_entity_poly.entity_id
_entity_poly.type
_entity_poly.pdbx_seq_one_letter_code
_entity_poly.pdbx_strand_id
1 'polypeptide(L)'
;MPTEAQIAGGHKATLKNPNVSDEAKQHSREVLDNEFNGGNVPKTGDGEKNAGNVAGGLKATLKNPNVSEEAKQSAQERLEAM
;
A
#
# COMPACT_ATOMS: atom_id res chain seq x y z
N MET A 1 9.32 2.11 13.28
CA MET A 1 8.36 1.25 13.99
C MET A 1 7.30 0.80 12.99
N PRO A 2 6.86 -0.47 13.00
CA PRO A 2 5.79 -0.93 12.10
C PRO A 2 4.50 -0.16 12.37
N THR A 3 3.73 0.13 11.32
CA THR A 3 2.43 0.79 11.44
C THR A 3 1.37 -0.19 11.90
N GLU A 4 0.28 0.31 12.49
CA GLU A 4 -0.87 -0.50 12.88
C GLU A 4 -1.44 -1.28 11.68
N ALA A 5 -1.39 -0.67 10.48
CA ALA A 5 -1.72 -1.33 9.22
C ALA A 5 -0.84 -2.54 8.88
N GLN A 6 0.47 -2.44 9.16
CA GLN A 6 1.40 -3.55 8.94
C GLN A 6 1.18 -4.68 9.95
N ILE A 7 0.92 -4.34 11.21
CA ILE A 7 0.69 -5.31 12.29
C ILE A 7 -0.62 -6.08 12.04
N ALA A 8 -1.72 -5.37 11.77
CA ALA A 8 -3.00 -6.01 11.41
C ALA A 8 -2.89 -6.86 10.14
N GLY A 9 -2.10 -6.42 9.16
CA GLY A 9 -1.79 -7.20 7.96
C GLY A 9 -1.13 -8.55 8.28
N GLY A 10 -0.17 -8.56 9.21
CA GLY A 10 0.51 -9.76 9.68
C GLY A 10 -0.43 -10.76 10.36
N HIS A 11 -1.32 -10.29 11.25
CA HIS A 11 -2.32 -11.16 11.87
C HIS A 11 -3.31 -11.73 10.84
N LYS A 12 -3.72 -10.93 9.84
CA LYS A 12 -4.57 -11.40 8.74
C LYS A 12 -3.88 -12.46 7.88
N ALA A 13 -2.56 -12.33 7.66
CA ALA A 13 -1.77 -13.34 6.98
C ALA A 13 -1.68 -14.64 7.79
N THR A 14 -1.51 -14.53 9.12
CA THR A 14 -1.54 -15.68 10.03
C THR A 14 -2.85 -16.45 9.94
N LEU A 15 -4.00 -15.76 9.89
CA LEU A 15 -5.31 -16.40 9.71
C LEU A 15 -5.45 -17.20 8.41
N LYS A 16 -4.78 -16.78 7.33
CA LYS A 16 -4.84 -17.44 6.02
C LYS A 16 -3.79 -18.52 5.82
N ASN A 17 -2.76 -18.56 6.66
CA ASN A 17 -1.67 -19.52 6.49
C ASN A 17 -2.13 -20.91 6.96
N PRO A 18 -2.11 -21.94 6.09
CA PRO A 18 -2.51 -23.29 6.47
C PRO A 18 -1.51 -23.99 7.41
N ASN A 19 -0.27 -23.49 7.49
CA ASN A 19 0.80 -24.08 8.30
C ASN A 19 0.87 -23.53 9.74
N VAL A 20 -0.08 -22.69 10.15
CA VAL A 20 -0.14 -22.18 11.53
C VAL A 20 -1.17 -22.95 12.33
N SER A 21 -0.92 -23.08 13.64
CA SER A 21 -1.83 -23.76 14.56
C SER A 21 -3.14 -22.98 14.75
N ASP A 22 -4.20 -23.70 15.13
CA ASP A 22 -5.51 -23.08 15.37
C ASP A 22 -5.49 -22.11 16.56
N GLU A 23 -4.69 -22.39 17.58
CA GLU A 23 -4.45 -21.47 18.71
C GLU A 23 -3.85 -20.13 18.24
N ALA A 24 -2.85 -20.17 17.36
CA ALA A 24 -2.22 -18.98 16.81
C ALA A 24 -3.18 -18.17 15.93
N LYS A 25 -4.09 -18.85 15.20
CA LYS A 25 -5.16 -18.19 14.44
C LYS A 25 -6.16 -17.55 15.37
N GLN A 26 -6.60 -18.23 16.42
CA GLN A 26 -7.57 -17.70 17.38
C GLN A 26 -7.03 -16.44 18.07
N HIS A 27 -5.79 -16.48 18.55
CA HIS A 27 -5.12 -15.31 19.12
C HIS A 27 -5.00 -14.17 18.10
N SER A 28 -4.59 -14.45 16.86
CA SER A 28 -4.52 -13.43 15.81
C SER A 28 -5.88 -12.81 15.47
N ARG A 29 -6.97 -13.59 15.60
CA ARG A 29 -8.34 -13.12 15.40
C ARG A 29 -8.78 -12.18 16.53
N GLU A 30 -8.48 -12.56 17.77
CA GLU A 30 -8.81 -11.77 18.96
C GLU A 30 -8.08 -10.42 18.97
N VAL A 31 -6.77 -10.42 18.64
CA VAL A 31 -5.97 -9.19 18.50
C VAL A 31 -6.53 -8.30 17.39
N LEU A 32 -6.94 -8.88 16.25
CA LEU A 32 -7.54 -8.11 15.17
C LEU A 32 -8.86 -7.45 15.57
N ASP A 33 -9.70 -8.15 16.34
CA ASP A 33 -11.00 -7.67 16.77
C ASP A 33 -10.88 -6.58 17.84
N ASN A 34 -10.12 -6.85 18.91
CA ASN A 34 -9.96 -5.96 20.06
C ASN A 34 -9.11 -4.72 19.75
N GLU A 35 -8.03 -4.88 18.98
CA GLU A 35 -6.98 -3.86 18.89
C GLU A 35 -6.96 -3.16 17.52
N PHE A 36 -7.46 -3.83 16.47
CA PHE A 36 -7.37 -3.34 15.08
C PHE A 36 -8.73 -3.20 14.38
N ASN A 37 -9.82 -3.08 15.15
CA ASN A 37 -11.19 -2.89 14.65
C ASN A 37 -11.59 -3.95 13.58
N GLY A 38 -11.37 -5.22 13.89
CA GLY A 38 -11.58 -6.35 12.97
C GLY A 38 -10.58 -6.40 11.81
N GLY A 39 -9.43 -5.74 11.93
CA GLY A 39 -8.47 -5.55 10.84
C GLY A 39 -8.89 -4.50 9.81
N ASN A 40 -9.79 -3.59 10.20
CA ASN A 40 -10.15 -2.37 9.46
C ASN A 40 -9.39 -1.18 10.06
N VAL A 41 -8.07 -1.25 9.92
CA VAL A 41 -7.16 -0.21 10.36
C VAL A 41 -7.02 0.84 9.28
N PRO A 42 -6.98 2.14 9.64
CA PRO A 42 -6.66 3.19 8.69
C PRO A 42 -5.31 2.86 8.06
N LYS A 43 -5.24 2.79 6.73
CA LYS A 43 -3.99 2.58 6.02
C LYS A 43 -3.06 3.75 6.35
N THR A 44 -2.10 3.53 7.24
CA THR A 44 -0.93 4.40 7.40
C THR A 44 -0.03 4.17 6.18
N GLY A 45 -0.43 4.73 5.04
CA GLY A 45 0.12 4.39 3.73
C GLY A 45 -0.29 5.33 2.61
N ASP A 46 -1.28 6.20 2.84
CA ASP A 46 -1.37 7.50 2.15
C ASP A 46 -0.34 8.49 2.74
N GLY A 47 0.84 7.97 3.11
CA GLY A 47 2.02 8.82 3.19
C GLY A 47 2.22 9.36 1.79
N GLU A 48 1.91 10.65 1.65
CA GLU A 48 2.18 11.52 0.52
C GLU A 48 3.25 10.89 -0.35
N LYS A 49 2.83 10.26 -1.47
CA LYS A 49 3.75 9.53 -2.33
C LYS A 49 4.92 10.46 -2.58
N ASN A 50 6.13 10.06 -2.15
CA ASN A 50 7.31 10.93 -2.20
C ASN A 50 7.30 11.69 -3.53
N ALA A 51 7.10 13.01 -3.48
CA ALA A 51 6.79 13.78 -4.69
C ALA A 51 7.86 13.55 -5.78
N GLY A 52 9.12 13.37 -5.35
CA GLY A 52 10.23 12.99 -6.22
C GLY A 52 10.06 11.65 -6.95
N ASN A 53 9.48 10.63 -6.32
CA ASN A 53 9.19 9.34 -6.96
C ASN A 53 8.05 9.48 -7.99
N VAL A 54 7.04 10.29 -7.68
CA VAL A 54 5.94 10.53 -8.62
C VAL A 54 6.44 11.32 -9.83
N ALA A 55 7.16 12.42 -9.60
CA ALA A 55 7.81 13.20 -10.66
C ALA A 55 8.79 12.36 -11.49
N GLY A 56 9.55 11.47 -10.85
CA GLY A 56 10.44 10.52 -11.52
C GLY A 56 9.68 9.55 -12.45
N GLY A 57 8.58 8.99 -11.98
CA GLY A 57 7.70 8.14 -12.78
C GLY A 57 7.09 8.86 -13.97
N LEU A 58 6.58 10.09 -13.77
CA LEU A 58 6.04 10.92 -14.85
C LEU A 58 7.12 11.25 -15.90
N LYS A 59 8.34 11.60 -15.48
CA LYS A 59 9.48 11.79 -16.38
C LYS A 59 9.86 10.53 -17.16
N ALA A 60 9.73 9.35 -16.53
CA ALA A 60 9.97 8.08 -17.21
C ALA A 60 8.92 7.83 -18.30
N THR A 61 7.65 8.14 -18.05
CA THR A 61 6.59 8.10 -19.06
C THR A 61 6.92 8.99 -20.26
N LEU A 62 7.38 10.22 -20.03
CA LEU A 62 7.75 11.14 -21.12
C LEU A 62 8.88 10.61 -22.01
N LYS A 63 9.85 9.90 -21.44
CA LYS A 63 11.01 9.36 -22.18
C LYS A 63 10.75 8.00 -22.83
N ASN A 64 9.68 7.31 -22.47
CA ASN A 64 9.43 5.96 -22.97
C ASN A 64 8.86 6.02 -24.40
N PRO A 65 9.52 5.42 -25.41
CA PRO A 65 8.98 5.40 -26.78
C PRO A 65 7.76 4.47 -26.93
N ASN A 66 7.51 3.57 -25.98
CA ASN A 66 6.41 2.60 -26.02
C ASN A 66 5.12 3.10 -25.36
N VAL A 67 5.08 4.32 -24.85
CA VAL A 67 3.84 4.92 -24.34
C VAL A 67 3.20 5.81 -25.40
N SER A 68 1.87 5.89 -25.37
CA SER A 68 1.08 6.73 -26.26
C SER A 68 1.31 8.22 -25.99
N GLU A 69 1.15 9.03 -27.03
CA GLU A 69 1.32 10.50 -26.94
C GLU A 69 0.37 11.14 -25.92
N GLU A 70 -0.88 10.66 -25.82
CA GLU A 70 -1.84 11.11 -24.82
C GLU A 70 -1.33 10.85 -23.38
N ALA A 71 -0.75 9.67 -23.14
CA ALA A 71 -0.17 9.33 -21.84
C ALA A 71 1.05 10.21 -21.51
N LYS A 72 1.84 10.59 -22.52
CA LYS A 72 2.94 11.56 -22.35
C LYS A 72 2.39 12.94 -22.01
N GLN A 73 1.39 13.43 -22.73
CA GLN A 73 0.80 14.74 -22.48
C GLN A 73 0.20 14.84 -21.06
N SER A 74 -0.57 13.83 -20.63
CA SER A 74 -1.08 13.79 -19.26
C SER A 74 0.04 13.67 -18.22
N ALA A 75 1.13 12.96 -18.52
CA ALA A 75 2.27 12.90 -17.60
C ALA A 75 2.99 14.24 -17.49
N GLN A 76 3.06 15.01 -18.57
CA GLN A 76 3.64 16.35 -18.60
C GLN A 76 2.80 17.33 -17.79
N GLU A 77 1.48 17.38 -18.03
CA GLU A 77 0.56 18.27 -17.29
C GLU A 77 0.64 18.01 -15.77
N ARG A 78 0.63 16.73 -15.38
CA ARG A 78 0.74 16.34 -13.96
C ARG A 78 2.11 16.63 -13.35
N LEU A 79 3.16 16.71 -14.17
CA LEU A 79 4.51 17.07 -13.70
C LEU A 79 4.66 18.59 -13.55
N GLU A 80 3.94 19.37 -14.36
CA GLU A 80 3.89 20.83 -14.28
C GLU A 80 2.97 21.33 -13.17
N ALA A 81 1.92 20.58 -12.86
CA ALA A 81 0.99 20.85 -11.75
C ALA A 81 1.45 20.36 -10.37
N MET A 82 2.65 19.76 -10.28
CA MET A 82 3.30 19.35 -9.02
C MET A 82 4.15 20.47 -8.45
#